data_AF-A0A382LMP4-F1
#
_entry.id   AF-A0A382LMP4-F1
#
_cell.length_a   1.000
_cell.length_b   1.000
_cell.length_c   1.000
_cell.angle_alpha   90.00
_cell.angle_beta   90.00
_cell.angle_gamma   90.00
#
_symmetry.space_group_name_H-M   'P 1'
#
loop_
_entity.id
_entity.type
_entity.pdbx_description
1 polymer ?
#
loop_
_entity_poly.entity_id
_entity_poly.type
_entity_poly.pdbx_seq_one_letter_code
_entity_poly.pdbx_strand_id
1 'polypeptide(L)'
;MNPLSTEDIETYQRDGVVCLKNVLDVEWIVALSEAIDADIRNPGPMHYGYEGDAGFHGNQEIWQLYDACRQYCLESPLPDLAAKLLDSDSVTFYFDHLFVKEPGATSVT
;
A
#
# COMPACT_ATOMS: atom_id res chain seq x y z
N MET A 1 11.39 8.55 11.80
CA MET A 1 11.51 7.68 10.62
C MET A 1 12.93 7.16 10.48
N ASN A 2 13.09 5.92 10.00
CA ASN A 2 14.41 5.36 9.69
C ASN A 2 14.80 5.65 8.24
N PRO A 3 16.00 6.21 7.98
CA PRO A 3 16.48 6.39 6.61
C PRO A 3 16.82 5.05 5.96
N LEU A 4 16.70 4.98 4.63
CA LEU A 4 17.15 3.85 3.84
C LEU A 4 18.66 3.67 3.96
N SER A 5 19.11 2.48 4.35
CA SER A 5 20.54 2.16 4.49
C SER A 5 21.12 1.53 3.23
N THR A 6 22.44 1.51 3.12
CA THR A 6 23.13 0.74 2.06
C THR A 6 22.82 -0.74 2.15
N GLU A 7 22.70 -1.29 3.36
CA GLU A 7 22.36 -2.70 3.59
C GLU A 7 20.95 -3.03 3.08
N ASP A 8 19.99 -2.11 3.20
CA ASP A 8 18.65 -2.28 2.65
C ASP A 8 18.66 -2.36 1.12
N ILE A 9 19.44 -1.48 0.48
CA ILE A 9 19.60 -1.45 -0.98
C ILE A 9 20.27 -2.74 -1.46
N GLU A 10 21.37 -3.15 -0.83
CA GLU A 10 22.08 -4.39 -1.17
C GLU A 10 21.18 -5.62 -0.96
N THR A 11 20.36 -5.63 0.09
CA THR A 11 19.38 -6.70 0.35
C THR A 11 18.34 -6.76 -0.74
N TYR A 12 17.76 -5.62 -1.13
CA TYR A 12 16.80 -5.58 -2.23
C TYR A 12 17.40 -6.02 -3.56
N GLN A 13 18.62 -5.57 -3.88
CA GLN A 13 19.31 -5.96 -5.13
C GLN A 13 19.62 -7.46 -5.18
N ARG A 14 19.98 -8.06 -4.04
CA ARG A 14 20.29 -9.49 -3.93
C ARG A 14 19.04 -10.37 -3.93
N ASP A 15 18.04 -10.00 -3.12
CA ASP A 15 16.91 -10.88 -2.78
C ASP A 15 15.62 -10.51 -3.56
N GLY A 16 15.60 -9.35 -4.23
CA GLY A 16 14.43 -8.79 -4.89
C GLY A 16 13.40 -8.18 -3.93
N VAL A 17 13.68 -8.18 -2.63
CA VAL A 17 12.78 -7.71 -1.56
C VAL A 17 13.57 -7.27 -0.33
N VAL A 18 13.09 -6.24 0.38
CA VAL A 18 13.64 -5.78 1.66
C VAL A 18 12.54 -5.33 2.61
N CYS A 19 12.70 -5.58 3.91
CA CYS A 19 11.75 -5.15 4.94
C CYS A 19 12.20 -3.83 5.59
N LEU A 20 11.57 -2.73 5.19
CA LEU A 20 11.81 -1.41 5.79
C LEU A 20 10.87 -1.19 6.98
N LYS A 21 11.44 -0.89 8.15
CA LYS A 21 10.67 -0.63 9.38
C LYS A 21 10.67 0.84 9.73
N ASN A 22 9.51 1.35 10.17
CA ASN A 22 9.34 2.73 10.65
C ASN A 22 9.73 3.80 9.62
N VAL A 23 9.36 3.58 8.35
CA VAL A 23 9.59 4.52 7.23
C VAL A 23 8.39 5.42 6.93
N LEU A 24 7.24 5.14 7.54
CA LEU A 24 6.03 5.94 7.45
C LEU A 24 5.73 6.53 8.82
N ASP A 25 5.37 7.81 8.83
CA ASP A 25 4.83 8.47 10.01
C ASP A 25 3.42 7.95 10.34
N VAL A 26 3.05 8.06 11.62
CA VAL A 26 1.79 7.49 12.13
C VAL A 26 0.56 8.15 11.50
N GLU A 27 0.69 9.40 11.08
CA GLU A 27 -0.35 10.17 10.41
C GLU A 27 -0.78 9.53 9.09
N TRP A 28 0.15 8.95 8.33
CA TRP A 28 -0.17 8.18 7.13
C TRP A 28 -0.99 6.93 7.46
N ILE A 29 -0.65 6.25 8.56
CA ILE A 29 -1.37 5.05 9.00
C ILE A 29 -2.80 5.42 9.36
N VAL A 30 -2.99 6.49 10.14
CA VAL A 30 -4.33 6.97 10.54
C VAL A 30 -5.17 7.35 9.32
N ALA A 31 -4.60 8.15 8.41
CA ALA A 31 -5.32 8.62 7.22
C ALA A 31 -5.74 7.47 6.29
N LEU A 32 -4.87 6.47 6.10
CA LEU A 32 -5.20 5.28 5.33
C LEU A 32 -6.26 4.42 6.03
N SER A 33 -6.18 4.24 7.35
CA SER A 33 -7.20 3.49 8.10
C SER A 33 -8.59 4.10 7.95
N GLU A 34 -8.71 5.43 8.03
CA GLU A 34 -9.99 6.12 7.82
C GLU A 34 -10.54 5.95 6.40
N ALA A 35 -9.66 5.99 5.38
CA ALA A 35 -10.05 5.76 3.99
C ALA A 35 -10.50 4.31 3.76
N ILE A 36 -9.81 3.34 4.35
CA ILE A 36 -10.17 1.91 4.29
C ILE A 36 -11.54 1.68 4.95
N ASP A 37 -11.78 2.25 6.14
CA ASP A 37 -13.08 2.14 6.82
C ASP A 37 -14.21 2.81 6.04
N ALA A 38 -13.91 3.86 5.28
CA ALA A 38 -14.88 4.48 4.37
C ALA A 38 -15.17 3.57 3.16
N ASP A 39 -14.15 2.95 2.58
CA ASP A 39 -14.31 2.02 1.45
C ASP A 39 -15.06 0.75 1.84
N ILE A 40 -14.78 0.18 3.02
CA ILE A 40 -15.53 -0.98 3.53
C ILE A 40 -17.03 -0.65 3.69
N ARG A 41 -17.37 0.55 4.16
CA ARG A 41 -18.76 0.96 4.36
C ARG A 41 -19.50 1.30 3.07
N ASN A 42 -18.79 1.88 2.10
CA ASN A 42 -19.35 2.27 0.82
C ASN A 42 -18.31 2.05 -0.28
N PRO A 43 -18.20 0.81 -0.79
CA PRO A 43 -17.11 0.42 -1.68
C PRO A 43 -17.11 1.20 -2.98
N GLY A 44 -15.90 1.50 -3.46
CA GLY A 44 -15.68 2.07 -4.78
C GLY A 44 -16.12 1.16 -5.94
N PRO A 45 -16.12 1.69 -7.18
CA PRO A 45 -16.63 0.99 -8.35
C PRO A 45 -15.83 -0.25 -8.76
N MET A 46 -14.57 -0.36 -8.32
CA MET A 46 -13.67 -1.48 -8.63
C MET A 46 -13.66 -2.55 -7.52
N HIS A 47 -14.58 -2.46 -6.56
CA HIS A 47 -14.68 -3.41 -5.46
C HIS A 47 -15.04 -4.81 -5.95
N TYR A 48 -14.41 -5.81 -5.32
CA TYR A 48 -14.71 -7.20 -5.54
C TYR A 48 -14.48 -8.04 -4.27
N GLY A 49 -15.21 -9.16 -4.19
CA GLY A 49 -15.04 -10.19 -3.17
C GLY A 49 -14.94 -11.57 -3.80
N TYR A 50 -14.52 -12.56 -3.03
CA TYR A 50 -14.52 -13.95 -3.49
C TYR A 50 -15.80 -14.67 -3.03
N GLU A 51 -16.42 -15.42 -3.92
CA GLU A 51 -17.60 -16.21 -3.58
C GLU A 51 -17.27 -17.22 -2.47
N GLY A 52 -18.10 -17.25 -1.42
CA GLY A 52 -17.88 -18.14 -0.27
C GLY A 52 -16.87 -17.63 0.76
N ASP A 53 -16.23 -16.48 0.52
CA ASP A 53 -15.35 -15.84 1.49
C ASP A 53 -15.95 -14.52 1.99
N ALA A 54 -16.73 -14.62 3.06
CA ALA A 54 -17.36 -13.46 3.70
C ALA A 54 -16.37 -12.51 4.40
N GLY A 55 -15.07 -12.87 4.49
CA GLY A 55 -14.06 -12.09 5.21
C GLY A 55 -13.12 -11.28 4.30
N PHE A 56 -13.24 -11.41 2.98
CA PHE A 56 -12.36 -10.71 2.03
C PHE A 56 -13.05 -9.51 1.38
N HIS A 57 -12.39 -8.35 1.44
CA HIS A 57 -12.79 -7.13 0.73
C HIS A 57 -11.60 -6.64 -0.10
N GLY A 58 -11.76 -6.67 -1.43
CA GLY A 58 -10.77 -6.21 -2.39
C GLY A 58 -11.27 -4.98 -3.14
N ASN A 59 -10.39 -4.01 -3.40
CA ASN A 59 -10.72 -2.87 -4.24
C ASN A 59 -9.47 -2.32 -4.94
N GLN A 60 -9.65 -1.64 -6.06
CA GLN A 60 -8.57 -1.11 -6.87
C GLN A 60 -8.77 0.37 -7.12
N GLU A 61 -7.67 1.08 -7.37
CA GLU A 61 -7.69 2.50 -7.75
C GLU A 61 -8.32 3.41 -6.68
N ILE A 62 -8.24 3.02 -5.40
CA ILE A 62 -8.80 3.80 -4.29
C ILE A 62 -8.06 5.14 -4.12
N TRP A 63 -6.84 5.26 -4.63
CA TRP A 63 -6.12 6.53 -4.78
C TRP A 63 -6.90 7.59 -5.58
N GLN A 64 -7.83 7.21 -6.45
CA GLN A 64 -8.66 8.16 -7.20
C GLN A 64 -9.90 8.62 -6.40
N LEU A 65 -10.27 7.88 -5.37
CA LEU A 65 -11.49 8.09 -4.59
C LEU A 65 -11.23 8.81 -3.27
N TYR A 66 -10.06 8.60 -2.68
CA TYR A 66 -9.69 9.14 -1.38
C TYR A 66 -8.40 9.96 -1.48
N ASP A 67 -8.48 11.25 -1.16
CA ASP A 67 -7.33 12.15 -1.18
C ASP A 67 -6.17 11.65 -0.30
N ALA A 68 -6.49 11.02 0.84
CA ALA A 68 -5.50 10.40 1.72
C ALA A 68 -4.70 9.29 1.00
N CYS A 69 -5.37 8.42 0.25
CA CYS A 69 -4.72 7.37 -0.54
C CYS A 69 -3.89 7.97 -1.68
N ARG A 70 -4.41 9.00 -2.36
CA ARG A 70 -3.67 9.75 -3.38
C ARG A 70 -2.37 10.34 -2.84
N GLN A 71 -2.47 11.09 -1.75
CA GLN A 71 -1.32 11.73 -1.09
C GLN A 71 -0.35 10.69 -0.57
N TYR A 72 -0.84 9.59 -0.01
CA TYR A 72 0.02 8.49 0.42
C TYR A 72 0.84 7.92 -0.75
N CYS A 73 0.21 7.66 -1.89
CA CYS A 73 0.89 7.11 -3.06
C CYS A 73 1.90 8.09 -3.70
N LEU A 74 1.62 9.40 -3.68
CA LEU A 74 2.39 10.39 -4.43
C LEU A 74 3.32 11.27 -3.59
N GLU A 75 3.00 11.47 -2.31
CA GLU A 75 3.61 12.49 -1.45
C GLU A 75 4.20 11.91 -0.15
N SER A 76 3.98 10.63 0.15
CA SER A 76 4.70 9.95 1.24
C SER A 76 6.19 9.74 0.90
N PRO A 77 7.01 9.24 1.83
CA PRO A 77 8.39 8.85 1.53
C PRO A 77 8.54 7.70 0.50
N LEU A 78 7.45 7.01 0.14
CA LEU A 78 7.52 5.78 -0.66
C LEU A 78 8.07 5.97 -2.09
N PRO A 79 7.72 7.01 -2.86
CA PRO A 79 8.28 7.20 -4.19
C PRO A 79 9.81 7.36 -4.17
N ASP A 80 10.34 8.13 -3.21
CA ASP A 80 11.78 8.32 -3.03
C ASP A 80 12.49 7.04 -2.59
N LEU A 81 11.86 6.25 -1.70
CA LEU A 81 12.38 4.95 -1.29
C LEU A 81 12.41 3.97 -2.46
N ALA A 82 11.32 3.91 -3.24
CA ALA A 82 11.23 3.08 -4.42
C ALA A 82 12.27 3.45 -5.48
N ALA A 83 12.46 4.75 -5.77
CA ALA A 83 13.47 5.22 -6.71
C ALA A 83 14.89 4.78 -6.31
N LYS A 84 15.23 4.89 -5.03
CA LYS A 84 16.54 4.45 -4.50
C LYS A 84 16.73 2.93 -4.56
N LEU A 85 15.71 2.16 -4.21
CA LEU A 85 15.77 0.69 -4.27
C LEU A 85 15.90 0.19 -5.72
N LEU A 86 15.22 0.87 -6.65
CA LEU A 86 15.22 0.54 -8.07
C LEU A 86 16.43 1.11 -8.84
N ASP A 87 17.31 1.87 -8.18
CA ASP A 87 18.41 2.62 -8.81
C ASP A 87 17.94 3.44 -10.02
N SER A 88 16.87 4.21 -9.83
CA SER A 88 16.20 4.99 -10.88
C SER A 88 16.11 6.46 -10.51
N ASP A 89 16.27 7.34 -11.51
CA ASP A 89 16.06 8.78 -11.37
C ASP A 89 14.58 9.15 -11.13
N SER A 90 13.66 8.26 -11.49
CA SER A 90 12.22 8.48 -11.30
C SER A 90 11.43 7.19 -11.19
N VAL A 91 10.24 7.27 -10.58
CA VAL A 91 9.25 6.20 -10.55
C VAL A 91 7.90 6.78 -11.00
N THR A 92 7.12 5.98 -11.71
CA THR A 92 5.76 6.33 -12.11
C THR A 92 4.79 5.50 -11.30
N PHE A 93 3.95 6.15 -10.49
CA PHE A 93 2.84 5.48 -9.83
C PHE A 93 1.83 5.02 -10.90
N TYR A 94 1.45 3.74 -10.88
CA TYR A 94 0.56 3.15 -11.86
C TYR A 94 -0.86 2.97 -11.31
N PHE A 95 -1.02 2.22 -10.22
CA PHE A 95 -2.29 2.05 -9.49
C PHE A 95 -2.02 1.49 -8.09
N ASP A 96 -3.05 1.48 -7.25
CA ASP A 96 -3.06 0.80 -5.95
C ASP A 96 -4.11 -0.32 -5.88
N HIS A 97 -3.91 -1.20 -4.90
CA HIS A 97 -4.80 -2.31 -4.62
C HIS A 97 -5.00 -2.43 -3.11
N LEU A 98 -6.24 -2.32 -2.66
CA LEU A 98 -6.66 -2.58 -1.29
C LEU A 98 -7.03 -4.05 -1.10
N PHE A 99 -6.46 -4.65 -0.05
CA PHE A 99 -6.85 -5.96 0.44
C PHE A 99 -7.16 -5.88 1.93
N VAL A 100 -8.40 -6.22 2.29
CA VAL A 100 -8.81 -6.39 3.69
C VAL A 100 -9.20 -7.85 3.90
N LYS A 101 -8.61 -8.48 4.92
CA LYS A 101 -8.85 -9.86 5.32
C LYS A 101 -9.22 -9.90 6.78
N GLU A 102 -10.51 -9.97 7.05
CA GLU A 102 -11.02 -10.14 8.41
C GLU A 102 -10.70 -11.55 8.95
N PRO A 103 -10.61 -11.74 10.27
CA PRO A 103 -10.46 -13.07 10.86
C PRO A 103 -11.53 -14.03 10.34
N GLY A 104 -11.09 -15.14 9.75
CA GLY A 104 -11.97 -16.12 9.11
C GLY A 104 -12.01 -16.06 7.59
N ALA A 105 -11.35 -15.06 6.96
CA ALA A 105 -11.13 -15.07 5.53
C ALA A 105 -10.30 -16.30 5.10
N THR A 106 -10.81 -17.07 4.13
CA THR A 106 -10.19 -18.35 3.70
C THR A 106 -9.50 -18.27 2.35
N SER A 107 -9.67 -17.17 1.62
CA SER A 107 -9.03 -16.94 0.32
C SER A 107 -7.52 -16.81 0.49
N VAL A 108 -6.79 -17.54 -0.36
CA VAL A 108 -5.34 -17.41 -0.50
C VAL A 108 -5.07 -16.27 -1.49
N THR A 109 -4.25 -15.31 -1.05
CA THR A 109 -3.74 -14.19 -1.84
C THR A 109 -2.25 -14.39 -2.06
#